data_AF-A0A848XZJ3-F1
#
_entry.id   AF-A0A848XZJ3-F1
#
_cell.length_a   1.000
_cell.length_b   1.000
_cell.length_c   1.000
_cell.angle_alpha   90.00
_cell.angle_beta   90.00
_cell.angle_gamma   90.00
#
_symmetry.space_group_name_H-M   'P 1'
#
loop_
_entity.id
_entity.type
_entity.pdbx_description
1 polymer ?
#
loop_
_entity_poly.entity_id
_entity_poly.type
_entity_poly.pdbx_seq_one_letter_code
_entity_poly.pdbx_strand_id
1 'polypeptide(L)'
;MTYAAQSPVASLPMYDHPAVRQATDRLWRGLARALGREGVRVPDILNRQPDYATLWELPGLIFSQTCGYPYMSRLRGKVQLVATPIYNAMGCEG
;
A
#
# COMPACT_ATOMS: atom_id res chain seq x y z
N MET A 1 -27.10 3.66 12.88
CA MET A 1 -26.52 3.72 11.52
C MET A 1 -25.43 2.67 11.44
N THR A 2 -25.71 1.54 10.81
CA THR A 2 -24.76 0.43 10.68
C THR A 2 -23.77 0.81 9.58
N TYR A 3 -22.53 1.17 9.93
CA TYR A 3 -21.46 1.27 8.94
C TYR A 3 -21.29 -0.12 8.33
N ALA A 4 -21.69 -0.30 7.06
CA ALA A 4 -21.21 -1.45 6.30
C ALA A 4 -19.68 -1.38 6.36
N ALA A 5 -19.05 -2.43 6.89
CA ALA A 5 -17.60 -2.49 6.94
C ALA A 5 -17.07 -2.37 5.52
N GLN A 6 -16.38 -1.26 5.22
CA GLN A 6 -15.83 -1.02 3.89
C GLN A 6 -14.80 -2.11 3.58
N SER A 7 -14.82 -2.62 2.35
CA SER A 7 -13.85 -3.62 1.90
C SER A 7 -12.44 -3.07 2.02
N PRO A 8 -11.51 -3.79 2.68
CA PRO A 8 -10.16 -3.31 2.86
C PRO A 8 -9.44 -3.26 1.51
N VAL A 9 -8.61 -2.22 1.32
CA VAL A 9 -7.87 -1.99 0.08
C VAL A 9 -6.38 -1.93 0.40
N ALA A 10 -5.58 -2.59 -0.44
CA ALA A 10 -4.14 -2.46 -0.45
C ALA A 10 -3.66 -2.26 -1.88
N SER A 11 -2.70 -1.37 -2.10
CA SER A 11 -2.19 -1.07 -3.45
C SER A 11 -0.72 -0.69 -3.40
N LEU A 12 0.08 -1.07 -4.39
CA LEU A 12 1.50 -0.67 -4.48
C LEU A 12 1.81 -0.05 -5.85
N PRO A 13 1.16 1.07 -6.21
CA PRO A 13 0.96 1.42 -7.62
C PRO A 13 2.19 2.02 -8.33
N MET A 14 3.06 2.77 -7.64
CA MET A 14 4.05 3.62 -8.32
C MET A 14 5.27 2.86 -8.88
N TYR A 15 5.62 1.70 -8.32
CA TYR A 15 6.80 0.94 -8.71
C TYR A 15 6.48 -0.52 -9.09
N ASP A 16 5.23 -0.81 -9.49
CA ASP A 16 4.75 -2.18 -9.78
C ASP A 16 4.77 -2.54 -11.27
N HIS A 17 5.94 -2.39 -11.88
CA HIS A 17 6.19 -2.82 -13.26
C HIS A 17 5.93 -4.33 -13.42
N PRO A 18 5.40 -4.83 -14.56
CA PRO A 18 5.09 -6.25 -14.76
C PRO A 18 6.21 -7.22 -14.37
N ALA A 19 7.47 -6.86 -14.64
CA ALA A 19 8.65 -7.67 -14.29
C ALA A 19 8.84 -7.88 -12.77
N VAL A 20 8.34 -6.98 -11.92
CA VAL A 20 8.52 -7.04 -10.46
C VAL A 20 7.25 -7.46 -9.71
N ARG A 21 6.09 -7.54 -10.38
CA ARG A 21 4.79 -7.85 -9.76
C ARG A 21 4.80 -9.10 -8.88
N GLN A 22 5.50 -10.15 -9.32
CA GLN A 22 5.60 -11.39 -8.54
C GLN A 22 6.30 -11.15 -7.19
N ALA A 23 7.33 -10.29 -7.16
CA ALA A 23 8.01 -9.89 -5.93
C ALA A 23 7.11 -8.98 -5.08
N THR A 24 6.43 -8.01 -5.69
CA THR A 24 5.44 -7.14 -5.03
C THR A 24 4.33 -7.96 -4.35
N ASP A 25 3.80 -8.98 -5.03
CA ASP A 25 2.78 -9.87 -4.48
C ASP A 25 3.30 -10.72 -3.31
N ARG A 26 4.56 -11.18 -3.38
CA ARG A 26 5.20 -11.89 -2.26
C ARG A 26 5.36 -10.99 -1.03
N LEU A 27 5.78 -9.74 -1.24
CA LEU A 27 5.86 -8.73 -0.19
C LEU A 27 4.49 -8.52 0.45
N TRP A 28 3.46 -8.25 -0.35
CA TRP A 28 2.11 -8.06 0.14
C TRP A 28 1.60 -9.27 0.92
N ARG A 29 1.76 -10.49 0.40
CA ARG A 29 1.36 -11.72 1.12
C ARG A 29 2.06 -11.85 2.48
N GLY A 30 3.32 -11.44 2.58
CA GLY A 30 4.05 -11.39 3.84
C GLY A 30 3.42 -10.41 4.84
N LEU A 31 3.16 -9.19 4.39
CA LEU A 31 2.52 -8.14 5.19
C LEU A 31 1.09 -8.52 5.59
N ALA A 32 0.29 -9.00 4.65
CA ALA A 32 -1.09 -9.45 4.87
C ALA A 32 -1.16 -10.56 5.93
N ARG A 33 -0.25 -11.55 5.90
CA ARG A 33 -0.16 -12.56 6.96
C ARG A 33 0.20 -11.94 8.30
N ALA A 34 1.15 -11.01 8.34
CA ALA A 34 1.54 -10.36 9.58
C ALA A 34 0.40 -9.54 10.19
N LEU A 35 -0.25 -8.70 9.37
CA LEU A 35 -1.42 -7.90 9.74
C LEU A 35 -2.59 -8.78 10.19
N GLY A 36 -2.83 -9.91 9.51
CA GLY A 36 -3.87 -10.86 9.88
C GLY A 36 -3.65 -11.48 11.26
N ARG A 37 -2.40 -11.74 11.67
CA ARG A 37 -2.09 -12.22 13.04
C ARG A 37 -2.40 -11.17 14.11
N GLU A 38 -2.31 -9.89 13.77
CA GLU A 38 -2.71 -8.77 14.63
C GLU A 38 -4.22 -8.48 14.57
N GLY A 39 -5.01 -9.31 13.89
CA GLY A 39 -6.47 -9.16 13.78
C GLY A 39 -6.93 -8.10 12.77
N VAL A 40 -6.03 -7.56 11.95
CA VAL A 40 -6.38 -6.58 10.90
C VAL A 40 -6.98 -7.31 9.69
N ARG A 41 -8.16 -6.89 9.26
CA ARG A 41 -8.78 -7.39 8.02
C ARG A 41 -8.04 -6.80 6.80
N VAL A 42 -7.59 -7.65 5.90
CA VAL A 42 -6.80 -7.28 4.71
C VAL A 42 -7.36 -7.93 3.44
N PRO A 43 -7.14 -7.35 2.25
CA PRO A 43 -7.50 -8.02 0.99
C PRO A 43 -6.51 -9.13 0.62
N ASP A 44 -6.98 -10.13 -0.12
CA ASP A 44 -6.13 -11.24 -0.59
C ASP A 44 -5.11 -10.79 -1.65
N ILE A 45 -5.50 -9.81 -2.47
CA ILE A 45 -4.72 -9.31 -3.61
C ILE A 45 -4.56 -7.79 -3.57
N LEU A 46 -3.49 -7.30 -4.20
CA LEU A 46 -3.28 -5.87 -4.41
C LEU A 46 -4.26 -5.34 -5.47
N ASN A 47 -4.88 -4.20 -5.17
CA ASN A 47 -5.60 -3.41 -6.14
C ASN A 47 -4.61 -2.67 -7.05
N ARG A 48 -4.72 -2.92 -8.36
CA ARG A 48 -3.84 -2.40 -9.41
C ARG A 48 -4.56 -1.48 -10.40
N GLN A 49 -5.68 -0.89 -10.00
CA GLN A 49 -6.34 0.11 -10.84
C GLN A 49 -5.41 1.29 -11.12
N PRO A 50 -5.46 1.88 -12.34
CA PRO A 50 -4.49 2.89 -12.77
C PRO A 50 -4.64 4.22 -12.01
N ASP A 51 -5.83 4.55 -11.54
CA ASP A 51 -6.07 5.75 -10.75
C ASP A 51 -5.67 5.55 -9.28
N TYR A 52 -4.36 5.63 -9.03
CA TYR A 52 -3.82 5.54 -7.67
C TYR A 52 -4.17 6.74 -6.79
N ALA A 53 -4.51 7.90 -7.37
CA ALA A 53 -4.86 9.07 -6.58
C ALA A 53 -6.18 8.84 -5.82
N THR A 54 -7.15 8.22 -6.49
CA THR A 54 -8.38 7.76 -5.86
C THR A 54 -8.12 6.64 -4.86
N LEU A 55 -7.26 5.66 -5.19
CA LEU A 55 -6.91 4.56 -4.26
C LEU A 55 -6.41 5.05 -2.91
N TRP A 56 -5.54 6.06 -2.90
CA TRP A 56 -4.92 6.58 -1.67
C TRP A 56 -5.91 7.27 -0.73
N GLU A 57 -7.11 7.62 -1.20
CA GLU A 57 -8.11 8.33 -0.42
C GLU A 57 -9.34 7.46 -0.11
N LEU A 58 -9.33 6.19 -0.53
CA LEU A 58 -10.40 5.25 -0.17
C LEU A 58 -10.43 5.06 1.35
N PRO A 59 -11.60 5.19 2.02
CA PRO A 59 -11.66 5.06 3.47
C PRO A 59 -11.39 3.63 3.97
N GLY A 60 -11.39 2.63 3.09
CA GLY A 60 -10.93 1.26 3.38
C GLY A 60 -9.44 1.01 3.15
N LEU A 61 -8.62 2.02 2.85
CA LEU A 61 -7.20 1.85 2.59
C LEU A 61 -6.45 1.38 3.85
N ILE A 62 -5.87 0.18 3.78
CA ILE A 62 -5.07 -0.39 4.88
C ILE A 62 -3.58 -0.19 4.64
N PHE A 63 -3.12 -0.29 3.39
CA PHE A 63 -1.71 -0.13 3.06
C PHE A 63 -1.54 0.36 1.63
N SER A 64 -0.64 1.33 1.44
CA SER A 64 -0.25 1.74 0.11
C SER A 64 1.18 2.22 0.00
N GLN A 65 1.64 2.42 -1.23
CA GLN A 65 2.91 3.03 -1.55
C GLN A 65 2.68 4.28 -2.41
N THR A 66 3.42 5.32 -2.07
CA THR A 66 3.47 6.57 -2.81
C THR A 66 4.92 7.08 -2.79
N CYS A 67 5.27 7.99 -3.69
CA CYS A 67 6.54 8.71 -3.62
C CYS A 67 6.40 9.92 -2.68
N GLY A 68 7.52 10.58 -2.35
CA GLY A 68 7.51 11.70 -1.41
C GLY A 68 6.63 12.88 -1.85
N TYR A 69 6.52 13.14 -3.16
CA TYR A 69 5.79 14.31 -3.67
C TYR A 69 4.26 14.24 -3.44
N PRO A 70 3.52 13.17 -3.82
CA PRO A 70 2.10 13.05 -3.49
C PRO A 70 1.86 12.93 -1.99
N TYR A 71 2.77 12.31 -1.23
CA TYR A 71 2.69 12.31 0.22
C TYR A 71 2.64 13.74 0.77
N MET A 72 3.61 14.57 0.38
CA MET A 72 3.73 15.95 0.89
C MET A 72 2.64 16.89 0.38
N SER A 73 2.25 16.76 -0.90
CA SER A 73 1.32 17.71 -1.53
C SER A 73 -0.16 17.37 -1.34
N ARG A 74 -0.51 16.09 -1.11
CA ARG A 74 -1.92 15.64 -1.10
C ARG A 74 -2.32 14.78 0.10
N LEU A 75 -1.43 13.89 0.55
CA LEU A 75 -1.80 12.83 1.51
C LEU A 75 -1.42 13.15 2.95
N ARG A 76 -0.58 14.15 3.19
CA ARG A 76 -0.20 14.60 4.53
C ARG A 76 -1.44 14.95 5.35
N GLY A 77 -1.57 14.34 6.52
CA GLY A 77 -2.72 14.51 7.40
C GLY A 77 -3.95 13.66 7.04
N LYS A 78 -3.93 12.95 5.90
CA LYS A 78 -4.96 11.97 5.50
C LYS A 78 -4.53 10.53 5.72
N VAL A 79 -3.23 10.27 5.65
CA VAL A 79 -2.64 8.93 5.84
C VAL A 79 -1.50 9.00 6.86
N GLN A 80 -1.16 7.85 7.43
CA GLN A 80 0.01 7.69 8.28
C GLN A 80 1.19 7.19 7.46
N LEU A 81 2.33 7.88 7.54
CA LEU A 81 3.59 7.36 7.02
C LEU A 81 4.07 6.19 7.90
N VAL A 82 4.22 5.01 7.31
CA VAL A 82 4.62 3.79 8.05
C VAL A 82 6.11 3.51 7.91
N ALA A 83 6.67 3.65 6.70
CA ALA A 83 8.07 3.35 6.42
C ALA A 83 8.54 4.01 5.12
N THR A 84 9.86 4.13 4.97
CA THR A 84 10.54 4.42 3.71
C THR A 84 11.39 3.20 3.35
N PRO A 85 11.09 2.48 2.24
CA PRO A 85 11.84 1.28 1.90
C PRO A 85 13.26 1.62 1.44
N ILE A 86 14.24 0.89 1.99
CA ILE A 86 15.64 0.89 1.55
C ILE A 86 15.86 -0.45 0.83
N TYR A 87 16.16 -0.40 -0.47
CA TYR A 87 16.38 -1.61 -1.25
C TYR A 87 17.84 -2.05 -1.17
N ASN A 88 18.07 -3.36 -1.12
CA ASN A 88 19.42 -3.92 -1.22
C ASN A 88 19.91 -3.90 -2.69
N ALA A 89 20.08 -2.70 -3.22
CA ALA A 89 20.64 -2.42 -4.54
C ALA A 89 21.82 -1.47 -4.37
N MET A 90 22.81 -1.57 -5.25
CA MET A 90 23.97 -0.68 -5.23
C MET A 90 23.51 0.79 -5.30
N GLY A 91 23.94 1.60 -4.34
CA GLY A 91 23.56 3.02 -4.24
C GLY A 91 22.25 3.31 -3.51
N CYS A 92 21.57 2.31 -2.92
CA CYS A 92 20.37 2.49 -2.12
C CYS A 92 20.67 2.37 -0.61
N GLU A 93 21.57 3.20 -0.08
CA GLU A 93 21.99 3.11 1.34
C GLU A 93 21.13 3.96 2.29
N GLY A 94 20.35 4.91 1.77
CA GLY A 94 19.35 5.67 2.53
C GLY A 94 19.94 6.77 3.40
#